data_AF-A0A1H5XT94-F1
#
_entry.id   AF-A0A1H5XT94-F1
#
_cell.length_a   1.000
_cell.length_b   1.000
_cell.length_c   1.000
_cell.angle_alpha   90.00
_cell.angle_beta   90.00
_cell.angle_gamma   90.00
#
_symmetry.space_group_name_H-M   'P 1'
#
loop_
_entity.id
_entity.type
_entity.pdbx_description
1 polymer ?
#
loop_
_entity_poly.entity_id
_entity_poly.type
_entity_poly.pdbx_seq_one_letter_code
_entity_poly.pdbx_strand_id
1 'polypeptide(L)'
;MRRTTARRVRALTTLLAAATMAFTLTGCNGYDSTSPAAARKHIGSGGQAAFASGGNGTVDCRKVKCIALTFDAGPSVRTPQILSILSKYHVHATFFTLGKNHVRVHPQMVRDMVAQGHEVETLTWSHQILTKISSAEIRKEITEGRDAVTKAAGVTPTLLRPPQGRTSSKVTKIAKELGMSEVVWNSNGADYKTTDSKLIASRILKTARPDGIILLHDLVDKTNKGYNGTVASVAPIISALQARGYTFVTVKQLLAPGTPQPGKVYK
;
A
#
# COMPACT_ATOMS: atom_id res chain seq x y z
N MET A 1 31.16 32.34 -74.52
CA MET A 1 30.10 31.30 -74.43
C MET A 1 30.49 30.29 -73.35
N ARG A 2 29.99 30.43 -72.12
CA ARG A 2 30.23 29.48 -71.02
C ARG A 2 28.91 28.77 -70.70
N ARG A 3 28.87 27.44 -70.84
CA ARG A 3 27.81 26.57 -70.33
C ARG A 3 28.44 25.57 -69.38
N THR A 4 28.16 25.70 -68.09
CA THR A 4 28.32 24.61 -67.12
C THR A 4 27.10 24.60 -66.22
N THR A 5 26.40 23.47 -66.27
CA THR A 5 25.16 23.11 -65.59
C THR A 5 25.37 22.97 -64.08
N ALA A 6 24.69 23.78 -63.27
CA ALA A 6 24.61 23.60 -61.83
C ALA A 6 23.42 22.70 -61.47
N ARG A 7 23.73 21.53 -60.91
CA ARG A 7 22.77 20.52 -60.42
C ARG A 7 22.17 21.02 -59.09
N ARG A 8 20.86 21.28 -59.04
CA ARG A 8 20.14 21.58 -57.79
C ARG A 8 19.90 20.27 -57.02
N VAL A 9 20.50 20.12 -55.85
CA VAL A 9 20.17 19.05 -54.89
C VAL A 9 19.05 19.58 -53.99
N ARG A 10 17.86 18.99 -54.07
CA ARG A 10 16.77 19.20 -53.10
C ARG A 10 17.06 18.34 -51.88
N ALA A 11 17.33 18.97 -50.74
CA ALA A 11 17.30 18.27 -49.45
C ALA A 11 15.85 18.01 -49.06
N LEU A 12 15.45 16.74 -49.02
CA LEU A 12 14.21 16.32 -48.36
C LEU A 12 14.47 16.27 -46.85
N THR A 13 13.86 17.19 -46.11
CA THR A 13 13.74 17.10 -44.66
C THR A 13 12.59 16.16 -44.30
N THR A 14 12.91 14.90 -44.01
CA THR A 14 11.97 13.94 -43.41
C THR A 14 11.86 14.22 -41.91
N LEU A 15 10.76 14.85 -41.47
CA LEU A 15 10.39 14.86 -40.06
C LEU A 15 9.94 13.45 -39.65
N LEU A 16 10.79 12.73 -38.91
CA LEU A 16 10.39 11.51 -38.22
C LEU A 16 9.67 11.91 -36.92
N ALA A 17 8.34 11.76 -36.88
CA ALA A 17 7.58 11.87 -35.64
C ALA A 17 7.94 10.68 -34.73
N ALA A 18 8.69 10.93 -33.66
CA ALA A 18 8.98 9.94 -32.64
C ALA A 18 7.71 9.65 -31.84
N ALA A 19 6.98 8.60 -32.22
CA ALA A 19 5.92 8.03 -31.40
C ALA A 19 6.55 7.42 -30.14
N THR A 20 6.44 8.13 -29.02
CA THR A 20 6.83 7.62 -27.70
C THR A 20 5.80 6.58 -27.28
N MET A 21 6.04 5.31 -27.63
CA MET A 21 5.33 4.19 -27.03
C MET A 21 5.70 4.15 -25.54
N ALA A 22 4.76 4.61 -24.70
CA ALA A 22 4.81 4.40 -23.27
C ALA A 22 4.64 2.89 -23.01
N PHE A 23 5.76 2.18 -22.89
CA PHE A 23 5.76 0.83 -22.34
C PHE A 23 5.28 0.90 -20.89
N THR A 24 4.01 0.57 -20.66
CA THR A 24 3.55 0.22 -19.33
C THR A 24 4.28 -1.05 -18.94
N LEU A 25 5.32 -0.91 -18.12
CA LEU A 25 5.98 -2.03 -17.47
C LEU A 25 4.94 -2.72 -16.58
N THR A 26 4.28 -3.73 -17.13
CA THR A 26 3.57 -4.77 -16.40
C THR A 26 4.60 -5.41 -15.48
N GLY A 27 4.68 -4.93 -14.24
CA GLY A 27 5.50 -5.54 -13.21
C GLY A 27 5.14 -7.02 -13.09
N CYS A 28 6.10 -7.85 -12.74
CA CYS A 28 6.11 -9.32 -12.83
C CYS A 28 4.99 -10.11 -12.10
N ASN A 29 3.92 -9.46 -11.67
CA ASN A 29 2.69 -10.08 -11.22
C ASN A 29 1.60 -9.70 -12.22
N GLY A 30 1.10 -10.65 -13.02
CA GLY A 30 0.18 -10.42 -14.15
C GLY A 30 -1.23 -9.93 -13.78
N TYR A 31 -1.34 -8.77 -13.13
CA TYR A 31 -2.59 -8.08 -12.84
C TYR A 31 -2.47 -6.58 -13.10
N ASP A 32 -3.57 -5.97 -13.56
CA ASP A 32 -3.67 -4.52 -13.69
C ASP A 32 -3.77 -3.87 -12.31
N SER A 33 -3.05 -2.77 -12.11
CA SER A 33 -3.09 -2.00 -10.86
C SER A 33 -3.31 -0.52 -11.11
N THR A 34 -3.97 0.14 -10.17
CA THR A 34 -4.28 1.57 -10.18
C THR A 34 -3.37 2.28 -9.18
N SER A 35 -2.66 3.32 -9.62
CA SER A 35 -1.87 4.14 -8.69
C SER A 35 -2.78 5.02 -7.83
N PRO A 36 -2.34 5.43 -6.63
CA PRO A 36 -3.11 6.36 -5.83
C PRO A 36 -3.45 7.67 -6.55
N ALA A 37 -2.51 8.22 -7.33
CA ALA A 37 -2.76 9.39 -8.18
C ALA A 37 -3.88 9.17 -9.21
N ALA A 38 -3.95 7.98 -9.83
CA ALA A 38 -5.02 7.64 -10.76
C ALA A 38 -6.37 7.47 -10.02
N ALA A 39 -6.36 6.84 -8.84
CA ALA A 39 -7.55 6.69 -8.01
C ALA A 39 -8.20 8.03 -7.67
N ARG A 40 -7.38 9.05 -7.36
CA ARG A 40 -7.85 10.42 -7.05
C ARG A 40 -8.54 11.14 -8.21
N LYS A 41 -8.31 10.73 -9.45
CA LYS A 41 -8.96 11.32 -10.64
C LYS A 41 -10.39 10.81 -10.85
N HIS A 42 -10.73 9.65 -10.30
CA HIS A 42 -12.06 9.06 -10.38
C HIS A 42 -12.89 9.45 -9.16
N ILE A 43 -13.43 10.66 -9.15
CA ILE A 43 -14.37 11.12 -8.12
C ILE A 43 -15.72 10.46 -8.43
N GLY A 44 -16.09 9.43 -7.68
CA GLY A 44 -17.46 8.91 -7.69
C GLY A 44 -18.43 9.98 -7.18
N SER A 45 -19.60 10.08 -7.80
CA SER A 45 -20.61 11.13 -7.59
C SER A 45 -21.37 11.06 -6.25
N GLY A 46 -20.78 10.54 -5.17
CA GLY A 46 -21.54 10.34 -3.93
C GLY A 46 -20.75 9.84 -2.74
N GLY A 47 -19.86 10.66 -2.20
CA GLY A 47 -19.29 10.41 -0.88
C GLY A 47 -18.35 11.54 -0.49
N GLN A 48 -18.62 12.19 0.64
CA GLN A 48 -17.65 13.10 1.24
C GLN A 48 -16.38 12.27 1.50
N ALA A 49 -15.34 12.53 0.72
CA ALA A 49 -14.04 11.95 0.98
C ALA A 49 -13.67 12.28 2.41
N ALA A 50 -13.42 11.25 3.23
CA ALA A 50 -12.84 11.43 4.54
C ALA A 50 -11.43 11.99 4.34
N PHE A 51 -11.34 13.31 4.25
CA PHE A 51 -10.08 14.02 4.33
C PHE A 51 -9.39 13.60 5.62
N ALA A 52 -8.08 13.43 5.58
CA ALA A 52 -7.31 13.06 6.76
C ALA A 52 -7.52 14.09 7.87
N SER A 53 -8.07 13.71 9.02
CA SER A 53 -7.85 14.49 10.24
C SER A 53 -6.43 14.16 10.73
N GLY A 54 -5.45 14.93 10.26
CA GLY A 54 -4.20 15.11 11.00
C GLY A 54 -4.39 16.22 12.03
N GLY A 55 -3.52 16.29 13.04
CA GLY A 55 -3.51 17.38 14.04
C GLY A 55 -3.38 18.81 13.47
N ASN A 56 -3.24 18.95 12.14
CA ASN A 56 -3.14 20.20 11.38
C ASN A 56 -4.22 20.34 10.26
N GLY A 57 -5.29 19.55 10.28
CA GLY A 57 -6.37 19.61 9.29
C GLY A 57 -6.23 18.64 8.12
N THR A 58 -7.02 18.87 7.07
CA THR A 58 -7.24 17.98 5.92
C THR A 58 -6.03 17.93 4.97
N VAL A 59 -5.34 16.78 4.88
CA VAL A 59 -4.24 16.56 3.93
C VAL A 59 -4.77 16.28 2.51
N ASP A 60 -4.36 17.08 1.52
CA ASP A 60 -4.64 16.85 0.10
C ASP A 60 -3.40 16.33 -0.63
N CYS A 61 -3.36 15.02 -0.88
CA CYS A 61 -2.27 14.34 -1.56
C CYS A 61 -2.09 14.71 -3.05
N ARG A 62 -2.95 15.59 -3.59
CA ARG A 62 -2.72 16.23 -4.91
C ARG A 62 -1.78 17.45 -4.80
N LYS A 63 -1.62 18.01 -3.60
CA LYS A 63 -0.83 19.22 -3.33
C LYS A 63 0.46 18.94 -2.57
N VAL A 64 0.51 17.88 -1.77
CA VAL A 64 1.67 17.50 -0.97
C VAL A 64 2.17 16.09 -1.29
N LYS A 65 3.44 15.81 -0.97
CA LYS A 65 4.03 14.48 -1.18
C LYS A 65 3.52 13.50 -0.13
N CYS A 66 2.44 12.79 -0.42
CA CYS A 66 1.94 11.75 0.48
C CYS A 66 2.63 10.40 0.29
N ILE A 67 2.73 9.64 1.38
CA ILE A 67 3.18 8.24 1.37
C ILE A 67 2.44 7.46 2.47
N ALA A 68 2.03 6.23 2.18
CA ALA A 68 1.39 5.35 3.16
C ALA A 68 2.40 4.39 3.77
N LEU A 69 2.55 4.46 5.10
CA LEU A 69 3.25 3.45 5.88
C LEU A 69 2.28 2.34 6.23
N THR A 70 2.59 1.10 5.86
CA THR A 70 1.69 -0.03 6.11
C THR A 70 2.42 -1.20 6.77
N PHE A 71 1.71 -1.90 7.65
CA PHE A 71 2.21 -3.06 8.38
C PHE A 71 1.35 -4.28 8.10
N ASP A 72 1.99 -5.36 7.67
CA ASP A 72 1.35 -6.64 7.41
C ASP A 72 1.37 -7.56 8.62
N ALA A 73 0.33 -8.40 8.66
CA ALA A 73 0.04 -9.32 9.72
C ALA A 73 -0.15 -8.57 11.02
N GLY A 74 0.33 -9.13 12.13
CA GLY A 74 -0.01 -8.60 13.45
C GLY A 74 -1.52 -8.58 13.70
N PRO A 75 -1.94 -8.02 14.84
CA PRO A 75 -1.11 -7.51 15.94
C PRO A 75 -0.17 -8.55 16.56
N SER A 76 0.94 -8.11 17.12
CA SER A 76 1.95 -8.92 17.81
C SER A 76 2.36 -8.28 19.13
N VAL A 77 3.22 -8.94 19.91
CA VAL A 77 3.80 -8.37 21.14
C VAL A 77 4.59 -7.07 20.89
N ARG A 78 4.96 -6.77 19.63
CA ARG A 78 5.65 -5.52 19.25
C ARG A 78 4.70 -4.40 18.84
N THR A 79 3.41 -4.66 18.61
CA THR A 79 2.43 -3.65 18.22
C THR A 79 2.47 -2.41 19.12
N PRO A 80 2.49 -2.53 20.48
CA PRO A 80 2.53 -1.34 21.33
C PRO A 80 3.75 -0.44 21.10
N GLN A 81 4.90 -1.02 20.75
CA GLN A 81 6.12 -0.27 20.44
C GLN A 81 5.99 0.46 19.10
N ILE A 82 5.39 -0.17 18.09
CA ILE A 82 5.10 0.47 16.80
C ILE A 82 4.15 1.65 17.01
N LEU A 83 3.03 1.45 17.72
CA LEU A 83 2.05 2.49 18.03
C LEU A 83 2.68 3.67 18.78
N SER A 84 3.52 3.38 19.79
CA SER A 84 4.25 4.41 20.52
C SER A 84 5.15 5.26 19.61
N ILE A 85 5.86 4.65 18.67
CA ILE A 85 6.66 5.37 17.68
C ILE A 85 5.77 6.21 16.77
N LEU A 86 4.69 5.64 16.21
CA LEU A 86 3.78 6.35 15.32
C LEU A 86 3.18 7.60 15.99
N SER A 87 2.73 7.46 17.24
CA SER A 87 2.22 8.56 18.06
C SER A 87 3.26 9.65 18.28
N LYS A 88 4.50 9.28 18.67
CA LYS A 88 5.62 10.23 18.86
C LYS A 88 5.92 11.08 17.62
N TYR A 89 5.74 10.52 16.43
CA TYR A 89 6.00 11.22 15.17
C TYR A 89 4.73 11.80 14.52
N HIS A 90 3.58 11.73 15.18
CA HIS A 90 2.28 12.17 14.67
C HIS A 90 1.93 11.55 13.32
N VAL A 91 2.18 10.25 13.17
CA VAL A 91 1.93 9.48 11.94
C VAL A 91 0.74 8.55 12.12
N HIS A 92 -0.19 8.56 11.16
CA HIS A 92 -1.18 7.49 11.01
C HIS A 92 -0.72 6.49 9.94
N ALA A 93 -0.87 5.20 10.24
CA ALA A 93 -0.50 4.09 9.36
C ALA A 93 -1.72 3.22 9.01
N THR A 94 -1.55 2.28 8.07
CA THR A 94 -2.54 1.24 7.79
C THR A 94 -2.01 -0.14 8.20
N PHE A 95 -2.74 -0.86 9.04
CA PHE A 95 -2.42 -2.20 9.50
C PHE A 95 -3.28 -3.23 8.76
N PHE A 96 -2.67 -4.10 7.97
CA PHE A 96 -3.34 -5.23 7.32
C PHE A 96 -3.19 -6.46 8.21
N THR A 97 -4.19 -6.68 9.07
CA THR A 97 -4.12 -7.62 10.19
C THR A 97 -4.56 -9.04 9.82
N LEU A 98 -3.96 -10.03 10.49
CA LEU A 98 -4.22 -11.45 10.26
C LEU A 98 -5.21 -12.00 11.31
N GLY A 99 -6.30 -12.63 10.88
CA GLY A 99 -7.39 -13.00 11.79
C GLY A 99 -7.04 -14.04 12.86
N LYS A 100 -6.72 -15.27 12.43
CA LYS A 100 -6.74 -16.50 13.24
C LYS A 100 -5.85 -16.44 14.46
N ASN A 101 -4.61 -16.00 14.28
CA ASN A 101 -3.57 -16.08 15.32
C ASN A 101 -3.17 -14.70 15.85
N HIS A 102 -3.77 -13.62 15.38
CA HIS A 102 -3.42 -12.27 15.81
C HIS A 102 -4.63 -11.47 16.26
N VAL A 103 -5.55 -11.09 15.36
CA VAL A 103 -6.74 -10.30 15.74
C VAL A 103 -7.55 -11.01 16.83
N ARG A 104 -7.79 -12.32 16.66
CA ARG A 104 -8.52 -13.13 17.65
C ARG A 104 -7.81 -13.21 19.01
N VAL A 105 -6.48 -13.14 19.02
CA VAL A 105 -5.66 -13.29 20.22
C VAL A 105 -5.43 -11.95 20.92
N HIS A 106 -5.35 -10.87 20.16
CA HIS A 106 -5.03 -9.52 20.66
C HIS A 106 -6.09 -8.49 20.22
N PRO A 107 -7.38 -8.69 20.51
CA PRO A 107 -8.44 -7.77 20.08
C PRO A 107 -8.29 -6.37 20.69
N GLN A 108 -7.68 -6.25 21.88
CA GLN A 108 -7.38 -4.95 22.48
C GLN A 108 -6.39 -4.14 21.64
N MET A 109 -5.34 -4.76 21.09
CA MET A 109 -4.37 -4.05 20.25
C MET A 109 -5.01 -3.54 18.96
N VAL A 110 -6.02 -4.25 18.43
CA VAL A 110 -6.82 -3.77 17.29
C VAL A 110 -7.64 -2.54 17.65
N ARG A 111 -8.25 -2.53 18.85
CA ARG A 111 -8.94 -1.32 19.36
C ARG A 111 -7.99 -0.16 19.55
N ASP A 112 -6.78 -0.41 20.06
CA ASP A 112 -5.78 0.63 20.28
C ASP A 112 -5.31 1.25 18.96
N MET A 113 -5.15 0.44 17.89
CA MET A 113 -4.85 0.95 16.55
C MET A 113 -5.93 1.94 16.08
N VAL A 114 -7.21 1.54 16.17
CA VAL A 114 -8.34 2.38 15.74
C VAL A 114 -8.46 3.63 16.60
N ALA A 115 -8.34 3.51 17.92
CA ALA A 115 -8.42 4.63 18.86
C ALA A 115 -7.30 5.67 18.62
N GLN A 116 -6.15 5.25 18.10
CA GLN A 116 -5.03 6.13 17.72
C GLN A 116 -5.12 6.67 16.29
N GLY A 117 -6.27 6.51 15.62
CA GLY A 117 -6.52 7.08 14.29
C GLY A 117 -5.85 6.32 13.14
N HIS A 118 -5.36 5.10 13.38
CA HIS A 118 -4.83 4.25 12.33
C HIS A 118 -5.94 3.54 11.56
N GLU A 119 -5.67 3.21 10.30
CA GLU A 119 -6.56 2.39 9.50
C GLU A 119 -6.26 0.91 9.79
N VAL A 120 -7.30 0.09 9.99
CA VAL A 120 -7.17 -1.35 10.19
C VAL A 120 -7.95 -2.08 9.11
N GLU A 121 -7.24 -2.90 8.35
CA GLU A 121 -7.73 -3.66 7.21
C GLU A 121 -7.32 -5.14 7.35
N THR A 122 -7.69 -6.01 6.40
CA THR A 122 -7.45 -7.45 6.53
C THR A 122 -6.35 -7.98 5.59
N LEU A 123 -5.49 -8.84 6.14
CA LEU A 123 -4.55 -9.74 5.45
C LEU A 123 -5.08 -11.19 5.50
N THR A 124 -6.40 -11.35 5.41
CA THR A 124 -7.12 -12.64 5.52
C THR A 124 -7.15 -13.24 6.92
N TRP A 125 -7.69 -14.46 7.03
CA TRP A 125 -7.82 -15.21 8.27
C TRP A 125 -6.53 -15.92 8.67
N SER A 126 -5.94 -16.73 7.78
CA SER A 126 -4.81 -17.60 8.11
C SER A 126 -3.63 -17.51 7.14
N HIS A 127 -3.59 -16.47 6.30
CA HIS A 127 -2.49 -16.14 5.40
C HIS A 127 -2.28 -17.19 4.30
N GLN A 128 -3.38 -17.82 3.85
CA GLN A 128 -3.33 -18.75 2.73
C GLN A 128 -3.04 -18.00 1.42
N ILE A 129 -2.31 -18.66 0.51
CA ILE A 129 -2.05 -18.10 -0.82
C ILE A 129 -3.35 -18.19 -1.63
N LEU A 130 -4.10 -17.08 -1.71
CA LEU A 130 -5.45 -17.04 -2.30
C LEU A 130 -5.50 -17.58 -3.74
N THR A 131 -4.43 -17.41 -4.52
CA THR A 131 -4.36 -17.92 -5.90
C THR A 131 -4.28 -19.45 -5.99
N LYS A 132 -3.97 -20.15 -4.89
CA LYS A 132 -3.77 -21.60 -4.82
C LYS A 132 -4.93 -22.38 -4.19
N ILE A 133 -5.98 -21.68 -3.77
CA ILE A 133 -7.13 -22.28 -3.07
C ILE A 133 -8.44 -22.08 -3.85
N SER A 134 -9.49 -22.80 -3.47
CA SER A 134 -10.80 -22.74 -4.11
C SER A 134 -11.51 -21.41 -3.84
N SER A 135 -12.49 -21.04 -4.67
CA SER A 135 -13.27 -19.82 -4.49
C SER A 135 -13.99 -19.76 -3.13
N ALA A 136 -14.46 -20.90 -2.62
CA ALA A 136 -15.10 -21.00 -1.31
C ALA A 136 -14.09 -20.71 -0.17
N GLU A 137 -12.88 -21.24 -0.28
CA GLU A 137 -11.81 -20.97 0.69
C GLU A 137 -11.32 -19.52 0.61
N ILE A 138 -11.24 -18.92 -0.58
CA ILE A 138 -10.91 -17.48 -0.73
C ILE A 138 -11.95 -16.64 0.01
N ARG A 139 -13.25 -16.91 -0.22
CA ARG A 139 -14.32 -16.18 0.48
C ARG A 139 -14.15 -16.31 1.99
N LYS A 140 -13.98 -17.54 2.48
CA LYS A 140 -13.81 -17.82 3.90
C LYS A 140 -12.60 -17.08 4.50
N GLU A 141 -11.46 -17.13 3.83
CA GLU A 141 -10.24 -16.42 4.26
C GLU A 141 -10.45 -14.91 4.36
N ILE A 142 -11.16 -14.31 3.40
CA ILE A 142 -11.42 -12.87 3.40
C ILE A 142 -12.47 -12.50 4.47
N THR A 143 -13.60 -13.22 4.50
CA THR A 143 -14.71 -12.88 5.40
C THR A 143 -14.34 -13.11 6.86
N GLU A 144 -13.72 -14.25 7.21
CA GLU A 144 -13.32 -14.50 8.60
C GLU A 144 -12.26 -13.50 9.08
N GLY A 145 -11.33 -13.10 8.21
CA GLY A 145 -10.33 -12.06 8.52
C GLY A 145 -10.99 -10.69 8.77
N ARG A 146 -11.88 -10.26 7.87
CA ARG A 146 -12.63 -9.00 7.99
C ARG A 146 -13.54 -8.97 9.22
N ASP A 147 -14.27 -10.04 9.45
CA ASP A 147 -15.27 -10.13 10.51
C ASP A 147 -14.59 -10.19 11.89
N ALA A 148 -13.38 -10.75 11.99
CA ALA A 148 -12.58 -10.70 13.20
C ALA A 148 -12.21 -9.26 13.59
N VAL A 149 -11.81 -8.41 12.64
CA VAL A 149 -11.53 -6.98 12.90
C VAL A 149 -12.81 -6.25 13.31
N THR A 150 -13.91 -6.49 12.58
CA THR A 150 -15.23 -5.91 12.89
C THR A 150 -15.66 -6.24 14.31
N LYS A 151 -15.52 -7.51 14.72
CA LYS A 151 -15.83 -7.96 16.08
C LYS A 151 -14.90 -7.37 17.13
N ALA A 152 -13.62 -7.17 16.82
CA ALA A 152 -12.64 -6.69 17.79
C ALA A 152 -12.79 -5.19 18.10
N ALA A 153 -13.06 -4.37 17.09
CA ALA A 153 -12.97 -2.91 17.18
C ALA A 153 -14.15 -2.13 16.55
N GLY A 154 -15.18 -2.79 16.02
CA GLY A 154 -16.37 -2.13 15.49
C GLY A 154 -16.17 -1.43 14.13
N VAL A 155 -14.99 -1.54 13.53
CA VAL A 155 -14.70 -1.05 12.18
C VAL A 155 -14.71 -2.21 11.18
N THR A 156 -15.30 -2.00 10.00
CA THR A 156 -15.36 -3.04 8.96
C THR A 156 -14.30 -2.79 7.89
N PRO A 157 -13.31 -3.70 7.74
CA PRO A 157 -12.36 -3.63 6.64
C PRO A 157 -13.04 -3.62 5.27
N THR A 158 -12.58 -2.73 4.41
CA THR A 158 -13.00 -2.63 3.00
C THR A 158 -11.84 -2.86 2.04
N LEU A 159 -10.62 -2.96 2.58
CA LEU A 159 -9.41 -3.25 1.84
C LEU A 159 -8.87 -4.62 2.24
N LEU A 160 -8.44 -5.37 1.23
CA LEU A 160 -7.76 -6.64 1.34
C LEU A 160 -6.32 -6.44 0.93
N ARG A 161 -5.36 -6.92 1.72
CA ARG A 161 -4.03 -7.23 1.21
C ARG A 161 -3.96 -8.72 0.92
N PRO A 162 -3.78 -9.14 -0.34
CA PRO A 162 -3.59 -10.54 -0.66
C PRO A 162 -2.26 -11.03 -0.07
N PRO A 163 -2.22 -12.17 0.65
CA PRO A 163 -0.99 -12.74 1.19
C PRO A 163 0.12 -12.82 0.13
N GLN A 164 1.30 -12.31 0.49
CA GLN A 164 2.48 -12.21 -0.38
C GLN A 164 2.28 -11.35 -1.65
N GLY A 165 1.25 -10.50 -1.68
CA GLY A 165 0.91 -9.66 -2.84
C GLY A 165 0.43 -10.46 -4.05
N ARG A 166 0.06 -11.73 -3.85
CA ARG A 166 -0.37 -12.64 -4.92
C ARG A 166 -1.88 -12.56 -5.12
N THR A 167 -2.27 -12.06 -6.28
CA THR A 167 -3.68 -11.99 -6.71
C THR A 167 -3.86 -12.52 -8.12
N SER A 168 -5.12 -12.67 -8.53
CA SER A 168 -5.56 -13.12 -9.86
C SER A 168 -6.98 -12.62 -10.12
N SER A 169 -7.45 -12.73 -11.37
CA SER A 169 -8.83 -12.38 -11.73
C SER A 169 -9.89 -13.08 -10.85
N LYS A 170 -9.63 -14.32 -10.42
CA LYS A 170 -10.46 -15.06 -9.46
C LYS A 170 -10.53 -14.36 -8.10
N VAL A 171 -9.37 -13.96 -7.56
CA VAL A 171 -9.28 -13.27 -6.25
C VAL A 171 -9.98 -11.92 -6.34
N THR A 172 -9.68 -11.14 -7.38
CA THR A 172 -10.28 -9.82 -7.60
C THR A 172 -11.79 -9.87 -7.80
N LYS A 173 -12.31 -10.87 -8.51
CA LYS A 173 -13.75 -11.10 -8.64
C LYS A 173 -14.40 -11.35 -7.28
N ILE A 174 -13.80 -12.21 -6.45
CA ILE A 174 -14.34 -12.53 -5.12
C ILE A 174 -14.25 -11.31 -4.19
N ALA A 175 -13.13 -10.59 -4.19
CA ALA A 175 -12.99 -9.34 -3.44
C ALA A 175 -14.08 -8.33 -3.84
N LYS A 176 -14.35 -8.17 -5.14
CA LYS A 176 -15.44 -7.33 -5.65
C LYS A 176 -16.81 -7.71 -5.10
N GLU A 177 -17.15 -9.00 -5.15
CA GLU A 177 -18.43 -9.53 -4.65
C GLU A 177 -18.58 -9.33 -3.13
N LEU A 178 -17.46 -9.26 -2.40
CA LEU A 178 -17.43 -8.96 -0.97
C LEU A 178 -17.36 -7.45 -0.67
N GLY A 179 -17.43 -6.59 -1.70
CA GLY A 179 -17.37 -5.13 -1.55
C GLY A 179 -15.97 -4.60 -1.22
N MET A 180 -14.91 -5.34 -1.56
CA MET A 180 -13.53 -5.03 -1.18
C MET A 180 -12.63 -4.69 -2.36
N SER A 181 -11.69 -3.80 -2.11
CA SER A 181 -10.56 -3.51 -3.00
C SER A 181 -9.29 -4.18 -2.51
N GLU A 182 -8.35 -4.44 -3.42
CA GLU A 182 -7.06 -5.01 -3.08
C GLU A 182 -5.98 -3.93 -2.99
N VAL A 183 -5.06 -4.05 -2.04
CA VAL A 183 -3.92 -3.13 -1.87
C VAL A 183 -2.63 -3.92 -1.79
N VAL A 184 -1.71 -3.61 -2.69
CA VAL A 184 -0.33 -4.09 -2.68
C VAL A 184 0.63 -2.90 -2.49
N TRP A 185 1.93 -3.13 -2.61
CA TRP A 185 2.95 -2.13 -2.29
C TRP A 185 3.90 -1.88 -3.47
N ASN A 186 4.53 -0.71 -3.45
CA ASN A 186 5.56 -0.30 -4.41
C ASN A 186 6.92 0.00 -3.75
N SER A 187 6.98 0.02 -2.41
CA SER A 187 8.20 0.12 -1.60
C SER A 187 8.21 -1.03 -0.59
N ASN A 188 9.29 -1.81 -0.53
CA ASN A 188 9.38 -3.02 0.28
C ASN A 188 10.66 -3.01 1.13
N GLY A 189 10.53 -3.05 2.45
CA GLY A 189 11.67 -3.09 3.36
C GLY A 189 12.39 -4.44 3.35
N ALA A 190 11.71 -5.49 2.89
CA ALA A 190 12.14 -6.89 2.98
C ALA A 190 12.64 -7.24 4.40
N ASP A 191 11.94 -6.70 5.39
CA ASP A 191 12.17 -6.89 6.82
C ASP A 191 11.95 -8.34 7.25
N TYR A 192 11.07 -9.07 6.55
CA TYR A 192 10.93 -10.52 6.68
C TYR A 192 12.19 -11.33 6.32
N LYS A 193 13.23 -10.72 5.73
CA LYS A 193 14.49 -11.39 5.36
C LYS A 193 15.68 -11.00 6.22
N THR A 194 15.52 -10.09 7.18
CA THR A 194 16.66 -9.54 7.92
C THR A 194 16.26 -8.97 9.27
N THR A 195 17.22 -8.88 10.18
CA THR A 195 17.09 -8.17 11.45
C THR A 195 17.83 -6.82 11.44
N ASP A 196 18.54 -6.48 10.36
CA ASP A 196 19.24 -5.21 10.21
C ASP A 196 18.26 -4.08 9.90
N SER A 197 17.97 -3.28 10.92
CA SER A 197 17.06 -2.12 10.83
C SER A 197 17.57 -1.03 9.88
N LYS A 198 18.89 -0.86 9.73
CA LYS A 198 19.48 0.13 8.83
C LYS A 198 19.29 -0.30 7.37
N LEU A 199 19.47 -1.59 7.10
CA LEU A 199 19.21 -2.15 5.77
C LEU A 199 17.72 -2.05 5.40
N ILE A 200 16.82 -2.34 6.34
CA ILE A 200 15.37 -2.16 6.15
C ILE A 200 15.06 -0.70 5.80
N ALA A 201 15.55 0.25 6.61
CA ALA A 201 15.33 1.67 6.37
C ALA A 201 15.91 2.13 5.02
N SER A 202 17.13 1.71 4.69
CA SER A 202 17.79 2.04 3.41
C SER A 202 16.97 1.60 2.20
N ARG A 203 16.41 0.37 2.22
CA ARG A 203 15.56 -0.14 1.12
C ARG A 203 14.29 0.69 0.94
N ILE A 204 13.65 1.09 2.03
CA ILE A 204 12.49 1.98 1.99
C ILE A 204 12.89 3.35 1.44
N LEU A 205 13.93 3.97 2.00
CA LEU A 205 14.37 5.31 1.60
C LEU A 205 14.85 5.39 0.15
N LYS A 206 15.34 4.29 -0.43
CA LYS A 206 15.74 4.19 -1.84
C LYS A 206 14.54 4.08 -2.79
N THR A 207 13.42 3.52 -2.35
CA THR A 207 12.25 3.24 -3.19
C THR A 207 11.07 4.17 -2.90
N ALA A 208 11.14 4.97 -1.83
CA ALA A 208 10.14 5.94 -1.46
C ALA A 208 9.95 7.00 -2.56
N ARG A 209 8.70 7.19 -2.95
CA ARG A 209 8.24 8.18 -3.93
C ARG A 209 6.86 8.70 -3.52
N PRO A 210 6.42 9.87 -4.01
CA PRO A 210 5.03 10.30 -3.85
C PRO A 210 4.07 9.19 -4.31
N ASP A 211 2.95 9.06 -3.61
CA ASP A 211 1.99 7.98 -3.82
C ASP A 211 2.56 6.58 -3.56
N GLY A 212 3.58 6.52 -2.72
CA GLY A 212 4.18 5.28 -2.26
C GLY A 212 3.28 4.53 -1.28
N ILE A 213 3.28 3.21 -1.36
CA ILE A 213 2.74 2.31 -0.33
C ILE A 213 3.90 1.45 0.14
N ILE A 214 4.31 1.64 1.39
CA ILE A 214 5.43 0.96 2.04
C ILE A 214 4.93 -0.32 2.71
N LEU A 215 5.57 -1.46 2.42
CA LEU A 215 5.41 -2.71 3.16
C LEU A 215 6.50 -2.87 4.24
N LEU A 216 6.03 -3.03 5.47
CA LEU A 216 6.72 -3.62 6.62
C LEU A 216 5.79 -4.62 7.30
N HIS A 217 6.25 -5.32 8.35
CA HIS A 217 5.44 -6.31 9.08
C HIS A 217 5.40 -6.06 10.59
N ASP A 218 4.24 -6.27 11.19
CA ASP A 218 4.05 -6.32 12.65
C ASP A 218 4.11 -7.77 13.12
N LEU A 219 5.30 -8.35 13.07
CA LEU A 219 5.57 -9.74 13.47
C LEU A 219 6.84 -9.84 14.31
N VAL A 220 6.96 -10.98 14.99
CA VAL A 220 8.17 -11.40 15.68
C VAL A 220 8.55 -12.78 15.17
N ASP A 221 9.80 -12.93 14.77
CA ASP A 221 10.37 -14.25 14.50
C ASP A 221 11.06 -14.76 15.76
N LYS A 222 10.57 -15.89 16.29
CA LYS A 222 11.18 -16.57 17.44
C LYS A 222 12.58 -17.11 17.12
N THR A 223 12.90 -17.33 15.85
CA THR A 223 14.21 -17.82 15.39
C THR A 223 15.19 -16.68 15.07
N ASN A 224 14.74 -15.42 15.17
CA ASN A 224 15.53 -14.22 14.93
C ASN A 224 16.16 -14.12 13.53
N LYS A 225 15.48 -14.66 12.50
CA LYS A 225 15.94 -14.65 11.09
C LYS A 225 15.24 -13.59 10.23
N GLY A 226 14.17 -12.96 10.74
CA GLY A 226 13.47 -11.85 10.10
C GLY A 226 12.57 -11.09 11.07
N TYR A 227 11.97 -9.98 10.62
CA TYR A 227 11.00 -9.13 11.33
C TYR A 227 11.51 -8.40 12.60
N ASN A 228 12.50 -8.96 13.31
CA ASN A 228 12.94 -8.40 14.59
C ASN A 228 13.65 -7.04 14.46
N GLY A 229 14.08 -6.67 13.25
CA GLY A 229 14.60 -5.34 12.92
C GLY A 229 13.54 -4.29 12.60
N THR A 230 12.27 -4.67 12.45
CA THR A 230 11.22 -3.76 11.96
C THR A 230 10.96 -2.60 12.91
N VAL A 231 10.75 -2.86 14.20
CA VAL A 231 10.48 -1.78 15.19
C VAL A 231 11.59 -0.74 15.19
N ALA A 232 12.85 -1.17 15.16
CA ALA A 232 14.00 -0.28 15.17
C ALA A 232 14.19 0.50 13.86
N SER A 233 13.56 0.09 12.74
CA SER A 233 13.64 0.80 11.47
C SER A 233 12.56 1.87 11.31
N VAL A 234 11.44 1.77 12.03
CA VAL A 234 10.27 2.66 11.88
C VAL A 234 10.64 4.13 12.11
N ALA A 235 11.26 4.46 13.26
CA ALA A 235 11.59 5.85 13.59
C ALA A 235 12.59 6.49 12.58
N PRO A 236 13.69 5.83 12.19
CA PRO A 236 14.56 6.32 11.11
C PRO A 236 13.85 6.54 9.78
N ILE A 237 12.95 5.64 9.37
CA ILE A 237 12.17 5.78 8.14
C ILE A 237 11.30 7.04 8.21
N ILE A 238 10.53 7.20 9.29
CA ILE A 238 9.61 8.32 9.45
C ILE A 238 10.37 9.64 9.46
N SER A 239 11.41 9.75 10.29
CA SER A 239 12.22 10.96 10.42
C SER A 239 12.84 11.38 9.09
N ALA A 240 13.42 10.43 8.34
CA ALA A 240 14.07 10.74 7.07
C ALA A 240 13.06 11.13 5.96
N LEU A 241 11.88 10.53 5.94
CA LEU A 241 10.84 10.87 4.96
C LEU A 241 10.17 12.21 5.29
N GLN A 242 9.88 12.51 6.55
CA GLN A 242 9.39 13.83 6.96
C GLN A 242 10.41 14.93 6.62
N ALA A 243 11.71 14.70 6.85
CA ALA A 243 12.77 15.64 6.46
C ALA A 243 12.86 15.87 4.94
N ARG A 244 12.38 14.92 4.12
CA ARG A 244 12.26 15.03 2.65
C ARG A 244 10.94 15.67 2.19
N GLY A 245 10.13 16.14 3.14
CA GLY A 245 8.83 16.79 2.88
C GLY A 245 7.68 15.82 2.61
N TYR A 246 7.79 14.55 3.02
CA TYR A 246 6.68 13.61 2.93
C TYR A 246 5.69 13.81 4.08
N THR A 247 4.41 13.70 3.76
CA THR A 247 3.32 13.56 4.73
C THR A 247 2.87 12.10 4.77
N PHE A 248 2.89 11.49 5.96
CA PHE A 248 2.36 10.15 6.13
C PHE A 248 0.85 10.18 6.24
N VAL A 249 0.20 9.26 5.54
CA VAL A 249 -1.26 9.12 5.50
C VAL A 249 -1.64 7.63 5.53
N THR A 250 -2.87 7.33 5.91
CA THR A 250 -3.44 5.99 5.70
C THR A 250 -3.66 5.72 4.21
N VAL A 251 -3.87 4.46 3.82
CA VAL A 251 -4.10 4.09 2.42
C VAL A 251 -5.38 4.75 1.90
N LYS A 252 -6.49 4.73 2.65
CA LYS A 252 -7.72 5.44 2.24
C LYS A 252 -7.48 6.93 2.02
N GLN A 253 -6.73 7.59 2.91
CA GLN A 253 -6.37 9.00 2.76
C GLN A 253 -5.46 9.25 1.54
N LEU A 254 -4.54 8.32 1.24
CA LEU A 254 -3.70 8.39 0.04
C LEU A 254 -4.54 8.35 -1.24
N LEU A 255 -5.65 7.61 -1.23
CA LEU A 255 -6.58 7.47 -2.36
C LEU A 255 -7.62 8.60 -2.45
N ALA A 256 -7.81 9.37 -1.37
CA ALA A 256 -8.77 10.47 -1.30
C ALA A 256 -8.38 11.64 -2.23
N PRO A 257 -9.34 12.31 -2.89
CA PRO A 257 -10.79 12.21 -2.67
C PRO A 257 -11.47 11.04 -3.38
N GLY A 258 -10.73 10.21 -4.12
CA GLY A 258 -11.25 8.97 -4.67
C GLY A 258 -11.60 7.99 -3.55
N THR A 259 -12.59 7.13 -3.81
CA THR A 259 -12.89 5.99 -2.94
C THR A 259 -12.36 4.71 -3.58
N PRO A 260 -11.75 3.79 -2.80
CA PRO A 260 -11.36 2.48 -3.29
C PRO A 260 -12.56 1.78 -3.92
N GLN A 261 -12.41 1.32 -5.17
CA GLN A 261 -13.47 0.68 -5.94
C GLN A 261 -13.36 -0.85 -5.79
N PRO A 262 -14.42 -1.56 -5.37
CA PRO A 262 -14.39 -3.01 -5.24
C PRO A 262 -13.92 -3.70 -6.52
N GLY A 263 -13.03 -4.68 -6.38
CA GLY A 263 -12.42 -5.38 -7.53
C GLY A 263 -11.33 -4.59 -8.27
N LYS A 264 -10.80 -3.52 -7.70
CA LYS A 264 -9.55 -2.88 -8.16
C LYS A 264 -8.39 -3.26 -7.26
N VAL A 265 -7.21 -3.33 -7.86
CA VAL A 265 -5.93 -3.49 -7.16
C VAL A 265 -5.20 -2.15 -7.15
N TYR A 266 -4.78 -1.68 -5.98
CA TYR A 266 -4.05 -0.42 -5.81
C TYR A 266 -2.58 -0.67 -5.49
N LYS A 267 -1.67 0.07 -6.14
CA LYS A 267 -0.20 -0.08 -6.00
C LYS A 267 0.57 1.23 -6.12
#